data_AF-A0A6I9XWB8-F1
#
_entry.id   AF-A0A6I9XWB8-F1
#
_cell.length_a   1.000
_cell.length_b   1.000
_cell.length_c   1.000
_cell.angle_alpha   90.00
_cell.angle_beta   90.00
_cell.angle_gamma   90.00
#
_symmetry.space_group_name_H-M   'P 1'
#
loop_
_entity.id
_entity.type
_entity.pdbx_description
1 polymer ?
#
loop_
_entity_poly.entity_id
_entity_poly.type
_entity_poly.pdbx_seq_one_letter_code
_entity_poly.pdbx_strand_id
1 'polypeptide(L)'
;MRTHTRGAPSVFFIHVVCFALICSTDNNPSTVVPFVNANYDNYPMLYFSRREIQDLRYKAGTTHQHIAARLVEAVQIMLSNSLEYLPPWDPKDFSARWNEIYGNNLGALAMFCILYPDNVEAIDMAKDYMERMAAQPSWLVKDAPWDEVPLAHSLVGFATAYDFLYNYLSKSQQEKFLEVIANASGYMYEASYRRGWGFQYLHNHQPTNCLALLVGSLVLMNQECG
;
A
#
# COMPACT_ATOMS: atom_id res chain seq x y z
N MET A 1 -62.72 -14.60 -17.74
CA MET A 1 -61.72 -14.46 -18.81
C MET A 1 -60.39 -14.08 -18.15
N ARG A 2 -59.41 -15.00 -18.21
CA ARG A 2 -57.98 -14.95 -17.83
C ARG A 2 -57.50 -13.94 -16.77
N THR A 3 -57.15 -14.48 -15.61
CA THR A 3 -56.15 -13.94 -14.68
C THR A 3 -54.75 -14.06 -15.28
N HIS A 4 -53.93 -13.00 -15.18
CA HIS A 4 -52.49 -13.09 -15.49
C HIS A 4 -51.69 -12.27 -14.46
N THR A 5 -51.26 -12.94 -13.41
CA THR A 5 -50.19 -12.51 -12.52
C THR A 5 -48.85 -12.68 -13.24
N ARG A 6 -48.38 -11.63 -13.94
CA ARG A 6 -47.01 -11.57 -14.49
C ARG A 6 -46.17 -10.68 -13.58
N GLY A 7 -45.35 -11.28 -12.71
CA GLY A 7 -44.37 -10.52 -11.93
C GLY A 7 -43.68 -11.31 -10.83
N ALA A 8 -44.36 -12.30 -10.22
CA ALA A 8 -43.79 -13.08 -9.13
C ALA A 8 -42.76 -14.16 -9.54
N PRO A 9 -42.91 -14.92 -10.66
CA PRO A 9 -42.02 -16.06 -10.91
C PRO A 9 -40.60 -15.65 -11.35
N SER A 10 -40.47 -14.50 -12.03
CA SER A 10 -39.20 -14.04 -12.60
C SER A 10 -38.23 -13.50 -11.55
N VAL A 11 -38.76 -12.86 -10.50
CA VAL A 11 -37.94 -12.30 -9.40
C VAL A 11 -37.39 -13.43 -8.51
N PHE A 12 -38.21 -14.46 -8.25
CA PHE A 12 -37.77 -15.63 -7.49
C PHE A 12 -36.67 -16.43 -8.22
N PHE A 13 -36.76 -16.60 -9.55
CA PHE A 13 -35.72 -17.31 -10.31
C PHE A 13 -34.36 -16.59 -10.28
N ILE A 14 -34.34 -15.26 -10.36
CA ILE A 14 -33.09 -14.49 -10.27
C ILE A 14 -32.46 -14.60 -8.88
N HIS A 15 -33.26 -14.58 -7.82
CA HIS A 15 -32.74 -14.72 -6.45
C HIS A 15 -32.19 -16.13 -6.18
N VAL A 16 -32.82 -17.18 -6.72
CA VAL A 16 -32.35 -18.57 -6.60
C VAL A 16 -31.06 -18.81 -7.40
N VAL A 17 -30.94 -18.22 -8.59
CA VAL A 17 -29.70 -18.31 -9.39
C VAL A 17 -28.55 -17.53 -8.74
N CYS A 18 -28.82 -16.36 -8.14
CA CYS A 18 -27.82 -15.64 -7.34
C CYS A 18 -27.39 -16.46 -6.10
N PHE A 19 -28.31 -17.11 -5.39
CA PHE A 19 -27.96 -17.98 -4.26
C PHE A 19 -27.16 -19.22 -4.68
N ALA A 20 -27.48 -19.84 -5.82
CA ALA A 20 -26.74 -20.99 -6.34
C ALA A 20 -25.32 -20.64 -6.83
N LEU A 21 -25.13 -19.43 -7.38
CA LEU A 21 -23.81 -18.90 -7.74
C LEU A 21 -22.99 -18.47 -6.51
N ILE A 22 -23.63 -17.95 -5.46
CA ILE A 22 -22.96 -17.64 -4.18
C ILE A 22 -22.47 -18.92 -3.48
N CYS A 23 -23.16 -20.05 -3.65
CA CYS A 23 -22.72 -21.35 -3.11
C CYS A 23 -21.61 -22.03 -3.94
N SER A 24 -21.30 -21.54 -5.13
CA SER A 24 -20.11 -21.93 -5.89
C SER A 24 -18.97 -20.99 -5.52
N THR A 25 -18.54 -21.05 -4.26
CA THR A 25 -17.52 -20.15 -3.75
C THR A 25 -16.17 -20.48 -4.38
N ASP A 26 -15.54 -19.50 -5.03
CA ASP A 26 -14.09 -19.48 -5.32
C ASP A 26 -13.23 -19.40 -4.03
N ASN A 27 -13.87 -19.43 -2.85
CA ASN A 27 -13.19 -19.59 -1.58
C ASN A 27 -12.59 -20.99 -1.53
N ASN A 28 -11.32 -21.09 -1.90
CA ASN A 28 -10.51 -22.24 -1.57
C ASN A 28 -10.13 -22.15 -0.07
N PRO A 29 -10.75 -22.93 0.84
CA PRO A 29 -10.41 -22.90 2.27
C PRO A 29 -8.97 -23.37 2.54
N SER A 30 -8.24 -23.85 1.53
CA SER A 30 -6.82 -24.19 1.61
C SER A 30 -5.87 -23.00 1.46
N THR A 31 -6.36 -21.76 1.37
CA THR A 31 -5.46 -20.59 1.30
C THR A 31 -4.69 -20.46 2.61
N VAL A 32 -3.36 -20.49 2.51
CA VAL A 32 -2.39 -20.40 3.62
C VAL A 32 -2.39 -19.02 4.32
N VAL A 33 -3.32 -18.13 3.96
CA VAL A 33 -3.44 -16.78 4.53
C VAL A 33 -4.49 -16.79 5.65
N PRO A 34 -4.08 -16.74 6.93
CA PRO A 34 -5.03 -16.71 8.04
C PRO A 34 -5.79 -15.37 8.06
N PHE A 35 -7.10 -15.42 8.35
CA PHE A 35 -7.85 -14.22 8.71
C PHE A 35 -7.51 -13.84 10.16
N VAL A 36 -6.73 -12.77 10.32
CA VAL A 36 -6.27 -12.29 11.62
C VAL A 36 -7.22 -11.22 12.13
N ASN A 37 -7.73 -11.36 13.35
CA ASN A 37 -8.50 -10.31 14.00
C ASN A 37 -7.65 -9.05 14.16
N ALA A 38 -8.24 -7.88 13.91
CA ALA A 38 -7.56 -6.60 14.11
C ALA A 38 -7.07 -6.48 15.56
N ASN A 39 -5.80 -6.11 15.71
CA ASN A 39 -5.19 -5.81 16.99
C ASN A 39 -4.64 -4.39 16.91
N TYR A 40 -5.52 -3.42 17.18
CA TYR A 40 -5.28 -1.99 17.02
C TYR A 40 -3.99 -1.53 17.69
N ASP A 41 -3.35 -0.51 17.13
CA ASP A 41 -2.06 0.04 17.56
C ASP A 41 -0.88 -0.94 17.59
N ASN A 42 -0.96 -2.05 16.85
CA ASN A 42 0.17 -2.93 16.63
C ASN A 42 0.68 -2.79 15.20
N TYR A 43 1.98 -2.54 15.09
CA TYR A 43 2.72 -2.48 13.83
C TYR A 43 3.92 -3.43 13.86
N PRO A 44 4.28 -4.05 12.72
CA PRO A 44 3.57 -4.02 11.43
C PRO A 44 2.27 -4.86 11.47
N MET A 45 1.34 -4.58 10.57
CA MET A 45 0.07 -5.31 10.44
C MET A 45 -0.38 -5.57 9.00
N LEU A 46 0.13 -4.86 8.00
CA LEU A 46 -0.39 -4.95 6.62
C LEU A 46 -0.20 -6.34 6.01
N TYR A 47 1.00 -6.90 6.17
CA TYR A 47 1.39 -8.16 5.53
C TYR A 47 1.83 -9.23 6.52
N PHE A 48 2.32 -8.82 7.69
CA PHE A 48 2.78 -9.68 8.76
C PHE A 48 2.72 -8.91 10.08
N SER A 49 2.61 -9.65 11.18
CA SER A 49 2.67 -9.09 12.51
C SER A 49 4.10 -8.97 13.03
N ARG A 50 4.30 -8.18 14.10
CA ARG A 50 5.58 -8.09 14.82
C ARG A 50 6.13 -9.46 15.25
N ARG A 51 5.27 -10.44 15.53
CA ARG A 51 5.67 -11.79 15.99
C ARG A 51 6.35 -12.60 14.87
N GLU A 52 6.08 -12.27 13.62
CA GLU A 52 6.57 -12.99 12.45
C GLU A 52 7.92 -12.45 11.95
N ILE A 53 8.38 -11.30 12.45
CA ILE A 53 9.64 -10.67 12.01
C ILE A 53 10.85 -11.60 12.22
N GLN A 54 10.92 -12.34 13.33
CA GLN A 54 12.03 -13.26 13.57
C GLN A 54 12.05 -14.41 12.55
N ASP A 55 10.89 -14.93 12.16
CA ASP A 55 10.77 -15.96 11.13
C ASP A 55 11.13 -15.40 9.74
N LEU A 56 10.73 -14.17 9.41
CA LEU A 56 11.13 -13.50 8.17
C LEU A 56 12.65 -13.34 8.07
N ARG A 57 13.32 -12.96 9.17
CA ARG A 57 14.78 -12.87 9.24
C ARG A 57 15.45 -14.23 9.10
N TYR A 58 14.91 -15.26 9.76
CA TYR A 58 15.40 -16.63 9.60
C TYR A 58 15.29 -17.11 8.15
N LYS A 59 14.14 -16.87 7.49
CA LYS A 59 13.92 -17.17 6.08
C LYS A 59 14.89 -16.41 5.18
N ALA A 60 15.14 -15.13 5.43
CA ALA A 60 16.11 -14.33 4.69
C ALA A 60 17.54 -14.88 4.79
N GLY A 61 17.93 -15.48 5.92
CA GLY A 61 19.22 -16.14 6.09
C GLY A 61 19.28 -17.58 5.56
N THR A 62 18.15 -18.16 5.14
CA THR A 62 18.05 -19.57 4.77
C THR A 62 17.30 -19.77 3.45
N THR A 63 16.02 -20.11 3.51
CA THR A 63 15.19 -20.54 2.36
C THR A 63 14.94 -19.43 1.33
N HIS A 64 15.00 -18.17 1.77
CA HIS A 64 14.74 -16.99 0.94
C HIS A 64 16.01 -16.14 0.73
N GLN A 65 17.20 -16.70 0.98
CA GLN A 65 18.47 -15.99 0.85
C GLN A 65 18.67 -15.34 -0.53
N HIS A 66 18.26 -16.02 -1.60
CA HIS A 66 18.36 -15.50 -2.96
C HIS A 66 17.48 -14.26 -3.21
N ILE A 67 16.33 -14.16 -2.56
CA ILE A 67 15.44 -12.99 -2.63
C ILE A 67 16.02 -11.87 -1.75
N ALA A 68 16.44 -12.21 -0.52
CA ALA A 68 17.04 -11.25 0.40
C ALA A 68 18.32 -10.62 -0.18
N ALA A 69 19.12 -11.38 -0.95
CA ALA A 69 20.30 -10.87 -1.64
C ALA A 69 19.97 -9.76 -2.65
N ARG A 70 18.82 -9.84 -3.33
CA ARG A 70 18.38 -8.78 -4.27
C ARG A 70 17.98 -7.50 -3.54
N LEU A 71 17.36 -7.62 -2.35
CA LEU A 71 17.09 -6.46 -1.50
C LEU A 71 18.41 -5.83 -1.00
N VAL A 72 19.37 -6.66 -0.60
CA VAL A 72 20.70 -6.20 -0.16
C VAL A 72 21.39 -5.43 -1.28
N GLU A 73 21.43 -5.98 -2.49
CA GLU A 73 22.02 -5.33 -3.65
C GLU A 73 21.35 -3.98 -3.96
N ALA A 74 20.01 -3.95 -4.00
CA ALA A 74 19.27 -2.71 -4.26
C ALA A 74 19.56 -1.63 -3.23
N VAL A 75 19.56 -1.98 -1.93
CA VAL A 75 19.84 -1.02 -0.85
C VAL A 75 21.30 -0.58 -0.85
N GLN A 76 22.25 -1.46 -1.15
CA GLN A 76 23.66 -1.07 -1.27
C GLN A 76 23.88 -0.05 -2.40
N ILE A 77 23.21 -0.21 -3.53
CA ILE A 77 23.24 0.76 -4.64
C ILE A 77 22.64 2.10 -4.18
N MET A 78 21.49 2.07 -3.50
CA MET A 78 20.84 3.27 -2.98
C MET A 78 21.71 4.00 -1.96
N LEU A 79 22.33 3.29 -1.02
CA LEU A 79 23.23 3.87 -0.01
C LEU A 79 24.47 4.49 -0.65
N SER A 80 25.07 3.80 -1.63
CA SER A 80 26.27 4.27 -2.32
C SER A 80 26.01 5.51 -3.19
N ASN A 81 24.75 5.76 -3.58
CA ASN A 81 24.35 6.86 -4.46
C ASN A 81 23.14 7.62 -3.89
N SER A 82 23.12 7.87 -2.58
CA SER A 82 21.92 8.33 -1.86
C SER A 82 21.27 9.59 -2.46
N LEU A 83 22.06 10.56 -2.94
CA LEU A 83 21.54 11.78 -3.57
C LEU A 83 20.79 11.54 -4.89
N GLU A 84 21.06 10.44 -5.58
CA GLU A 84 20.35 10.06 -6.81
C GLU A 84 19.02 9.37 -6.51
N TYR A 85 18.95 8.59 -5.43
CA TYR A 85 17.80 7.77 -5.10
C TYR A 85 16.81 8.42 -4.12
N LEU A 86 17.27 9.37 -3.31
CA LEU A 86 16.40 10.13 -2.42
C LEU A 86 15.49 11.06 -3.22
N PRO A 87 14.20 11.17 -2.85
CA PRO A 87 13.32 12.13 -3.48
C PRO A 87 13.85 13.56 -3.27
N PRO A 88 13.74 14.44 -4.26
CA PRO A 88 14.18 15.81 -4.11
C PRO A 88 13.28 16.55 -3.11
N TRP A 89 13.86 17.50 -2.38
CA TRP A 89 13.10 18.38 -1.50
C TRP A 89 12.27 19.40 -2.29
N ASP A 90 12.77 19.90 -3.42
CA ASP A 90 12.05 20.86 -4.25
C ASP A 90 10.85 20.17 -4.93
N PRO A 91 9.60 20.62 -4.66
CA PRO A 91 8.41 20.05 -5.30
C PRO A 91 8.43 20.15 -6.82
N LYS A 92 9.13 21.14 -7.39
CA LYS A 92 9.29 21.26 -8.84
C LYS A 92 10.06 20.08 -9.41
N ASP A 93 11.11 19.63 -8.72
CA ASP A 93 11.92 18.50 -9.15
C ASP A 93 11.20 17.17 -8.84
N PHE A 94 10.51 17.08 -7.70
CA PHE A 94 9.76 15.88 -7.31
C PHE A 94 8.68 15.52 -8.33
N SER A 95 7.97 16.53 -8.84
CA SER A 95 6.83 16.38 -9.75
C SER A 95 7.18 16.58 -11.23
N ALA A 96 8.44 16.88 -11.56
CA ALA A 96 8.87 17.20 -12.93
C ALA A 96 8.81 16.02 -13.91
N ARG A 97 8.87 14.79 -13.42
CA ARG A 97 8.90 13.56 -14.22
C ARG A 97 8.00 12.51 -13.59
N TRP A 98 7.70 11.47 -14.36
CA TRP A 98 7.04 10.28 -13.84
C TRP A 98 7.82 9.71 -12.65
N ASN A 99 7.20 9.68 -11.48
CA ASN A 99 7.90 9.59 -10.20
C ASN A 99 7.50 8.36 -9.36
N GLU A 100 6.94 7.32 -10.00
CA GLU A 100 6.60 6.06 -9.34
C GLU A 100 7.79 5.40 -8.60
N ILE A 101 9.01 5.69 -9.07
CA ILE A 101 10.25 5.16 -8.51
C ILE A 101 10.37 5.44 -7.01
N TYR A 102 9.81 6.56 -6.54
CA TYR A 102 9.91 6.95 -5.13
C TYR A 102 9.15 5.98 -4.22
N GLY A 103 7.91 5.66 -4.55
CA GLY A 103 7.14 4.66 -3.81
C GLY A 103 7.69 3.24 -4.00
N ASN A 104 8.08 2.90 -5.23
CA ASN A 104 8.57 1.56 -5.59
C ASN A 104 9.83 1.18 -4.79
N ASN A 105 10.83 2.06 -4.76
CA ASN A 105 12.08 1.80 -4.06
C ASN A 105 11.93 1.87 -2.54
N LEU A 106 11.05 2.73 -2.04
CA LEU A 106 10.81 2.86 -0.60
C LEU A 106 10.28 1.55 0.02
N GLY A 107 9.41 0.81 -0.69
CA GLY A 107 8.95 -0.50 -0.22
C GLY A 107 10.08 -1.52 -0.05
N ALA A 108 11.01 -1.58 -1.02
CA ALA A 108 12.19 -2.45 -0.95
C ALA A 108 13.13 -2.04 0.19
N LEU A 109 13.38 -0.74 0.35
CA LEU A 109 14.19 -0.20 1.44
C LEU A 109 13.59 -0.52 2.82
N ALA A 110 12.28 -0.32 2.99
CA ALA A 110 11.59 -0.62 4.24
C ALA A 110 11.64 -2.11 4.59
N MET A 111 11.44 -3.00 3.60
CA MET A 111 11.56 -4.45 3.81
C MET A 111 12.99 -4.84 4.21
N PHE A 112 14.01 -4.24 3.59
CA PHE A 112 15.40 -4.45 3.99
C PHE A 112 15.64 -4.07 5.45
N CYS A 113 15.14 -2.91 5.89
CA CYS A 113 15.28 -2.47 7.29
C CYS A 113 14.60 -3.42 8.29
N ILE A 114 13.48 -4.07 7.92
CA ILE A 114 12.86 -5.12 8.73
C ILE A 114 13.79 -6.33 8.89
N LEU A 115 14.42 -6.77 7.79
CA LEU A 115 15.28 -7.95 7.75
C LEU A 115 16.64 -7.72 8.42
N TYR A 116 17.19 -6.51 8.31
CA TYR A 116 18.53 -6.14 8.78
C TYR A 116 18.47 -4.93 9.72
N PRO A 117 17.89 -5.08 10.93
CA PRO A 117 17.62 -3.96 11.84
C PRO A 117 18.88 -3.30 12.41
N ASP A 118 20.02 -3.98 12.36
CA ASP A 118 21.30 -3.47 12.87
C ASP A 118 21.96 -2.51 11.86
N ASN A 119 21.44 -2.43 10.62
CA ASN A 119 21.90 -1.47 9.63
C ASN A 119 21.21 -0.11 9.85
N VAL A 120 21.77 0.65 10.80
CA VAL A 120 21.26 1.98 11.17
C VAL A 120 21.31 2.97 10.00
N GLU A 121 22.33 2.88 9.14
CA GLU A 121 22.48 3.74 7.96
C GLU A 121 21.29 3.60 7.00
N ALA A 122 20.84 2.37 6.73
CA ALA A 122 19.66 2.12 5.90
C ALA A 122 18.37 2.63 6.56
N ILE A 123 18.24 2.49 7.88
CA ILE A 123 17.08 3.00 8.63
C ILE A 123 17.02 4.53 8.58
N ASP A 124 18.16 5.20 8.75
CA ASP A 124 18.25 6.65 8.67
C ASP A 124 17.98 7.15 7.24
N MET A 125 18.48 6.44 6.22
CA MET A 125 18.11 6.72 4.82
C MET A 125 16.60 6.57 4.61
N ALA A 126 15.98 5.50 5.11
CA ALA A 126 14.55 5.28 4.97
C ALA A 126 13.72 6.40 5.63
N LYS A 127 14.15 6.89 6.80
CA LYS A 127 13.54 8.04 7.46
C LYS A 127 13.66 9.32 6.63
N ASP A 128 14.86 9.64 6.11
CA ASP A 128 15.05 10.83 5.25
C ASP A 128 14.22 10.72 3.96
N TYR A 129 14.15 9.52 3.38
CA TYR A 129 13.30 9.22 2.23
C TYR A 129 11.83 9.57 2.50
N MET A 130 11.29 9.09 3.61
CA MET A 130 9.92 9.37 4.02
C MET A 130 9.72 10.85 4.32
N GLU A 131 10.66 11.52 5.00
CA GLU A 131 10.55 12.96 5.27
C GLU A 131 10.44 13.80 3.99
N ARG A 132 11.24 13.47 2.97
CA ARG A 132 11.21 14.14 1.66
C ARG A 132 9.90 13.94 0.93
N MET A 133 9.34 12.72 0.96
CA MET A 133 8.01 12.45 0.38
C MET A 133 6.91 13.18 1.17
N ALA A 134 6.99 13.18 2.50
CA ALA A 134 6.01 13.81 3.38
C ALA A 134 6.01 15.34 3.30
N ALA A 135 7.11 15.96 2.82
CA ALA A 135 7.19 17.40 2.61
C ALA A 135 6.55 17.86 1.28
N GLN A 136 6.15 16.92 0.41
CA GLN A 136 5.61 17.28 -0.89
C GLN A 136 4.18 17.81 -0.77
N PRO A 137 3.85 18.94 -1.44
CA PRO A 137 2.48 19.47 -1.46
C PRO A 137 1.53 18.61 -2.31
N SER A 138 2.07 17.80 -3.22
CA SER A 138 1.33 16.85 -4.03
C SER A 138 2.27 15.73 -4.50
N TRP A 139 1.74 14.51 -4.60
CA TRP A 139 2.44 13.39 -5.24
C TRP A 139 2.03 13.17 -6.70
N LEU A 140 1.22 14.06 -7.28
CA LEU A 140 0.92 14.03 -8.71
C LEU A 140 2.12 14.52 -9.52
N VAL A 141 2.21 14.02 -10.75
CA VAL A 141 3.17 14.52 -11.74
C VAL A 141 2.58 15.77 -12.38
N LYS A 142 3.39 16.83 -12.50
CA LYS A 142 2.94 18.17 -12.89
C LYS A 142 2.17 18.17 -14.23
N ASP A 143 2.68 17.45 -15.21
CA ASP A 143 2.12 17.42 -16.57
C ASP A 143 1.07 16.31 -16.76
N ALA A 144 0.75 15.57 -15.69
CA ALA A 144 -0.30 14.54 -15.67
C ALA A 144 -1.26 14.73 -14.45
N PRO A 145 -1.90 15.91 -14.28
CA PRO A 145 -2.69 16.22 -13.09
C PRO A 145 -4.00 15.43 -12.96
N TRP A 146 -4.36 14.66 -13.99
CA TRP A 146 -5.56 13.82 -14.06
C TRP A 146 -5.25 12.33 -14.03
N ASP A 147 -3.98 11.96 -13.84
CA ASP A 147 -3.53 10.58 -13.69
C ASP A 147 -3.07 10.35 -12.25
N GLU A 148 -3.83 9.56 -11.51
CA GLU A 148 -3.55 9.26 -10.12
C GLU A 148 -2.58 8.08 -9.91
N VAL A 149 -2.09 7.42 -10.97
CA VAL A 149 -1.13 6.31 -10.84
C VAL A 149 0.15 6.72 -10.09
N PRO A 150 0.80 7.87 -10.35
CA PRO A 150 1.99 8.28 -9.59
C PRO A 150 1.70 8.50 -8.09
N LEU A 151 0.53 9.05 -7.78
CA LEU A 151 0.03 9.16 -6.41
C LEU A 151 -0.17 7.77 -5.79
N ALA A 152 -0.71 6.81 -6.54
CA ALA A 152 -0.93 5.44 -6.06
C ALA A 152 0.38 4.74 -5.70
N HIS A 153 1.40 4.82 -6.56
CA HIS A 153 2.73 4.28 -6.26
C HIS A 153 3.35 4.93 -5.01
N SER A 154 3.29 6.26 -4.92
CA SER A 154 3.79 6.99 -3.77
C SER A 154 3.06 6.58 -2.47
N LEU A 155 1.73 6.51 -2.50
CA LEU A 155 0.90 6.15 -1.36
C LEU A 155 1.13 4.71 -0.90
N VAL A 156 1.10 3.73 -1.80
CA VAL A 156 1.26 2.32 -1.41
C VAL A 156 2.66 2.06 -0.84
N GLY A 157 3.70 2.64 -1.43
CA GLY A 157 5.08 2.53 -0.94
C GLY A 157 5.27 3.21 0.41
N PHE A 158 4.75 4.43 0.55
CA PHE A 158 4.87 5.23 1.76
C PHE A 158 4.10 4.62 2.94
N ALA A 159 2.85 4.19 2.72
CA ALA A 159 2.04 3.55 3.75
C ALA A 159 2.59 2.17 4.16
N THR A 160 3.15 1.40 3.22
CA THR A 160 3.87 0.15 3.54
C THR A 160 5.11 0.43 4.39
N ALA A 161 5.90 1.44 4.06
CA ALA A 161 7.06 1.82 4.85
C ALA A 161 6.67 2.36 6.23
N TYR A 162 5.57 3.10 6.35
CA TYR A 162 5.02 3.53 7.62
C TYR A 162 4.69 2.33 8.51
N ASP A 163 3.96 1.34 7.99
CA ASP A 163 3.61 0.11 8.72
C ASP A 163 4.86 -0.65 9.19
N PHE A 164 5.83 -0.84 8.29
CA PHE A 164 7.05 -1.59 8.60
C PHE A 164 7.94 -0.86 9.60
N LEU A 165 8.12 0.43 9.41
CA LEU A 165 9.10 1.23 10.15
C LEU A 165 8.49 1.95 11.35
N TYR A 166 7.19 1.81 11.63
CA TYR A 166 6.49 2.54 12.68
C TYR A 166 7.25 2.62 14.00
N ASN A 167 7.77 1.49 14.49
CA ASN A 167 8.49 1.39 15.76
C ASN A 167 9.89 2.05 15.77
N TYR A 168 10.41 2.42 14.60
CA TYR A 168 11.66 3.17 14.44
C TYR A 168 11.42 4.68 14.32
N LEU A 169 10.19 5.11 13.98
CA LEU A 169 9.85 6.52 13.79
C LEU A 169 9.73 7.25 15.14
N SER A 170 10.06 8.56 15.12
CA SER A 170 9.73 9.43 16.26
C SER A 170 8.21 9.66 16.35
N LYS A 171 7.71 10.10 17.50
CA LYS A 171 6.28 10.42 17.66
C LYS A 171 5.79 11.47 16.66
N SER A 172 6.59 12.52 16.44
CA SER A 172 6.28 13.54 15.44
C SER A 172 6.22 12.97 14.01
N GLN A 173 7.10 12.02 13.68
CA GLN A 173 7.05 11.32 12.39
C GLN A 173 5.82 10.43 12.27
N GLN A 174 5.46 9.69 13.32
CA GLN A 174 4.27 8.84 13.33
C GLN A 174 3.00 9.66 13.07
N GLU A 175 2.84 10.81 13.72
CA GLU A 175 1.69 11.71 13.54
C GLU A 175 1.69 12.36 12.14
N LYS A 176 2.81 12.99 11.76
CA LYS A 176 2.95 13.68 10.46
C LYS A 176 2.72 12.74 9.29
N PHE A 177 3.33 11.55 9.31
CA PHE A 177 3.22 10.61 8.20
C PHE A 177 1.82 9.99 8.11
N LEU A 178 1.13 9.80 9.24
CA LEU A 178 -0.27 9.36 9.25
C LEU A 178 -1.18 10.40 8.59
N GLU A 179 -0.98 11.69 8.88
CA GLU A 179 -1.72 12.78 8.23
C GLU A 179 -1.48 12.82 6.72
N VAL A 180 -0.23 12.60 6.28
CA VAL A 180 0.11 12.49 4.85
C VAL A 180 -0.64 11.32 4.19
N ILE A 181 -0.68 10.15 4.83
CA ILE A 181 -1.42 8.97 4.35
C ILE A 181 -2.93 9.27 4.28
N ALA A 182 -3.49 9.93 5.29
CA ALA A 182 -4.89 10.34 5.32
C ALA A 182 -5.24 11.27 4.17
N ASN A 183 -4.44 12.31 3.94
CA ASN A 183 -4.65 13.29 2.89
C ASN A 183 -4.57 12.66 1.48
N ALA A 184 -3.54 11.85 1.23
CA ALA A 184 -3.38 11.16 -0.06
C ALA A 184 -4.50 10.14 -0.32
N SER A 185 -4.92 9.40 0.72
CA SER A 185 -6.03 8.45 0.64
C SER A 185 -7.37 9.15 0.40
N GLY A 186 -7.62 10.26 1.11
CA GLY A 186 -8.83 11.07 0.91
C GLY A 186 -8.93 11.63 -0.50
N TYR A 187 -7.82 12.13 -1.06
CA TYR A 187 -7.76 12.55 -2.46
C TYR A 187 -8.09 11.39 -3.41
N MET A 188 -7.46 10.22 -3.21
CA MET A 188 -7.69 9.04 -4.06
C MET A 188 -9.15 8.57 -4.01
N TYR A 189 -9.76 8.57 -2.82
CA TYR A 189 -11.17 8.26 -2.62
C TYR A 189 -12.08 9.22 -3.40
N GLU A 190 -11.87 10.54 -3.29
CA GLU A 190 -12.66 11.53 -4.02
C GLU A 190 -12.49 11.42 -5.54
N ALA A 191 -11.26 11.14 -6.01
CA ALA A 191 -10.97 10.93 -7.42
C ALA A 191 -11.68 9.71 -8.00
N SER A 192 -11.90 8.65 -7.19
CA SER A 192 -12.57 7.42 -7.62
C SER A 192 -13.97 7.66 -8.20
N TYR A 193 -14.70 8.67 -7.69
CA TYR A 193 -16.04 9.02 -8.16
C TYR A 193 -16.05 9.83 -9.46
N ARG A 194 -14.89 10.35 -9.89
CA ARG A 194 -14.78 11.34 -10.97
C ARG A 194 -13.85 10.91 -12.11
N ARG A 195 -13.20 9.75 -12.00
CA ARG A 195 -12.18 9.28 -12.94
C ARG A 195 -12.54 7.93 -13.54
N GLY A 196 -12.04 7.71 -14.76
CA GLY A 196 -12.30 6.48 -15.52
C GLY A 196 -11.98 5.21 -14.74
N TRP A 197 -10.89 5.19 -13.98
CA TRP A 197 -10.48 4.02 -13.20
C TRP A 197 -11.49 3.60 -12.12
N GLY A 198 -12.41 4.48 -11.70
CA GLY A 198 -13.50 4.14 -10.79
C GLY A 198 -14.59 3.25 -11.41
N PHE A 199 -14.71 3.21 -12.75
CA PHE A 199 -15.76 2.45 -13.45
C PHE A 199 -15.28 1.69 -14.69
N GLN A 200 -14.02 1.83 -15.10
CA GLN A 200 -13.39 1.06 -16.17
C GLN A 200 -12.83 -0.25 -15.60
N TYR A 201 -13.72 -1.22 -15.40
CA TYR A 201 -13.36 -2.50 -14.80
C TYR A 201 -12.24 -3.22 -15.55
N LEU A 202 -11.31 -3.81 -14.80
CA LEU A 202 -10.16 -4.59 -15.28
C LEU A 202 -9.09 -3.79 -16.05
N HIS A 203 -9.26 -2.49 -16.24
CA HIS A 203 -8.17 -1.62 -16.72
C HIS A 203 -7.13 -1.45 -15.61
N ASN A 204 -5.82 -1.49 -15.92
CA ASN A 204 -4.75 -1.54 -14.92
C ASN A 204 -4.73 -0.37 -13.92
N HIS A 205 -5.22 0.82 -14.30
CA HIS A 205 -5.32 1.95 -13.39
C HIS A 205 -6.28 1.67 -12.22
N GLN A 206 -7.32 0.85 -12.43
CA GLN A 206 -8.29 0.51 -11.39
C GLN A 206 -7.64 -0.25 -10.22
N PRO A 207 -7.06 -1.46 -10.40
CA PRO A 207 -6.45 -2.18 -9.29
C PRO A 207 -5.26 -1.42 -8.69
N THR A 208 -4.47 -0.70 -9.47
CA THR A 208 -3.36 0.12 -8.96
C THR A 208 -3.86 1.18 -7.97
N ASN A 209 -4.85 1.97 -8.36
CA ASN A 209 -5.35 3.07 -7.53
C ASN A 209 -6.18 2.55 -6.35
N CYS A 210 -6.99 1.51 -6.55
CA CYS A 210 -7.76 0.88 -5.48
C CYS A 210 -6.86 0.23 -4.42
N LEU A 211 -5.76 -0.42 -4.80
CA LEU A 211 -4.83 -1.02 -3.85
C LEU A 211 -4.13 0.04 -2.99
N ALA A 212 -3.69 1.15 -3.60
CA ALA A 212 -3.08 2.24 -2.85
C ALA A 212 -4.05 2.84 -1.82
N LEU A 213 -5.31 3.07 -2.22
CA LEU A 213 -6.36 3.51 -1.31
C LEU A 213 -6.59 2.50 -0.18
N LEU A 214 -6.72 1.21 -0.50
CA LEU A 214 -6.93 0.15 0.48
C LEU A 214 -5.81 0.11 1.52
N VAL A 215 -4.55 0.15 1.08
CA VAL A 215 -3.39 0.12 1.99
C VAL A 215 -3.38 1.34 2.91
N GLY A 216 -3.64 2.54 2.38
CA GLY A 216 -3.80 3.75 3.19
C GLY A 216 -4.93 3.63 4.21
N SER A 217 -6.10 3.11 3.79
CA SER A 217 -7.24 2.89 4.67
C SER A 217 -6.97 1.88 5.78
N LEU A 218 -6.25 0.79 5.51
CA LEU A 218 -5.88 -0.21 6.52
C LEU A 218 -4.95 0.37 7.59
N VAL A 219 -3.99 1.21 7.19
CA VAL A 219 -3.10 1.92 8.13
C VAL A 219 -3.91 2.84 9.05
N LEU A 220 -4.86 3.60 8.51
CA LEU A 220 -5.73 4.50 9.31
C LEU A 220 -6.66 3.71 10.24
N MET A 221 -7.27 2.64 9.73
CA MET A 221 -8.13 1.75 10.51
C MET A 221 -7.40 1.16 11.74
N ASN A 222 -6.09 0.92 11.63
CA ASN A 222 -5.28 0.43 12.74
C ASN A 222 -5.01 1.49 13.83
N GLN A 223 -5.22 2.79 13.55
CA GLN A 223 -4.98 3.91 14.48
C GLN A 223 -6.26 4.48 15.11
N GLU A 224 -7.40 4.39 14.45
CA GLU A 224 -8.65 5.05 14.91
C GLU A 224 -9.44 4.26 15.96
N CYS A 225 -8.82 3.32 16.68
CA CYS A 225 -9.52 2.48 17.68
C CYS A 225 -8.88 2.48 19.09
N GLY A 226 -8.10 3.52 19.40
CA GLY A 226 -7.58 3.81 20.75
C GLY A 226 -8.46 4.77 21.55
#